data_AF-A0A7Y8AKR4-F1
#
_entry.id   AF-A0A7Y8AKR4-F1
#
_cell.length_a   1.000
_cell.length_b   1.000
_cell.length_c   1.000
_cell.angle_alpha   90.00
_cell.angle_beta   90.00
_cell.angle_gamma   90.00
#
_symmetry.space_group_name_H-M   'P 1'
#
loop_
_entity.id
_entity.type
_entity.pdbx_description
1 polymer ?
#
loop_
_entity_poly.entity_id
_entity_poly.type
_entity_poly.pdbx_seq_one_letter_code
_entity_poly.pdbx_strand_id
1 'polypeptide(L)'
;MTGSAHTIGPALEVVGCKHIVYGSDCGVACNSDETILANRAAMLKLSCLTPEQVQFIGRNALNLFPRAAERLAAANRAVPQAL
;
A
#
# COMPACT_ATOMS: atom_id res chain seq x y z
N MET A 1 6.23 8.65 9.92
CA MET A 1 4.88 9.15 10.29
C MET A 1 3.86 8.06 9.97
N THR A 2 3.01 7.66 10.92
CA THR A 2 1.98 6.65 10.68
C THR A 2 0.81 7.25 9.89
N GLY A 3 0.38 6.58 8.83
CA GLY A 3 -0.82 7.00 8.10
C GLY A 3 -2.06 6.90 8.98
N SER A 4 -2.85 7.96 9.03
CA SER A 4 -4.11 8.05 9.78
C SER A 4 -5.25 8.54 8.89
N ALA A 5 -6.48 8.47 9.39
CA ALA A 5 -7.64 9.05 8.71
C ALA A 5 -7.45 10.55 8.42
N HIS A 6 -6.81 11.28 9.33
CA HIS A 6 -6.55 12.72 9.19
C HIS A 6 -5.49 13.05 8.15
N THR A 7 -4.60 12.12 7.81
CA THR A 7 -3.58 12.32 6.78
C THR A 7 -4.04 11.80 5.41
N ILE A 8 -4.80 10.70 5.38
CA ILE A 8 -5.22 10.07 4.11
C ILE A 8 -6.54 10.63 3.57
N GLY A 9 -7.47 11.04 4.45
CA GLY A 9 -8.77 11.57 4.05
C GLY A 9 -8.68 12.75 3.08
N PRO A 10 -7.91 13.80 3.40
CA PRO A 10 -7.70 14.91 2.47
C PRO A 10 -7.04 14.49 1.15
N ALA A 11 -6.09 13.55 1.18
CA ALA A 11 -5.47 13.04 -0.05
C ALA A 11 -6.48 12.29 -0.93
N LEU A 12 -7.35 11.47 -0.34
CA LEU A 12 -8.41 10.76 -1.06
C LEU A 12 -9.36 11.73 -1.75
N GLU A 13 -9.74 12.82 -1.09
CA GLU A 13 -10.66 13.81 -1.63
C GLU A 13 -10.03 14.61 -2.78
N VAL A 14 -8.76 15.01 -2.65
CA VAL A 14 -8.11 15.91 -3.61
C VAL A 14 -7.64 15.17 -4.86
N VAL A 15 -7.00 14.01 -4.72
CA VAL A 15 -6.39 13.30 -5.85
C VAL A 15 -7.11 12.01 -6.22
N GLY A 16 -8.03 11.54 -5.39
CA GLY A 16 -8.68 10.25 -5.58
C GLY A 16 -7.76 9.07 -5.28
N CYS A 17 -8.38 7.93 -4.97
CA CYS A 17 -7.67 6.72 -4.53
C CYS A 17 -6.61 6.19 -5.53
N LYS A 18 -6.81 6.36 -6.85
CA LYS A 18 -5.92 5.85 -7.90
C LYS A 18 -4.54 6.54 -7.96
N HIS A 19 -4.38 7.67 -7.29
CA HIS A 19 -3.15 8.46 -7.30
C HIS A 19 -2.38 8.40 -5.97
N ILE A 20 -2.84 7.56 -5.03
CA ILE A 20 -2.19 7.41 -3.72
C ILE A 20 -1.34 6.14 -3.69
N VAL A 21 -0.11 6.26 -3.20
CA VAL A 21 0.79 5.13 -2.95
C VAL A 21 1.14 5.05 -1.46
N TYR A 22 1.25 3.83 -0.92
CA TYR A 22 1.73 3.61 0.44
C TYR A 22 3.26 3.47 0.45
N GLY A 23 3.95 4.38 1.13
CA GLY A 23 5.37 4.28 1.43
C GLY A 23 5.56 4.06 2.93
N SER A 24 6.12 2.93 3.33
CA SER A 24 6.33 2.56 4.74
C SER A 24 7.39 3.40 5.45
N ASP A 25 8.22 4.16 4.72
CA ASP A 25 9.38 4.88 5.26
C ASP A 25 10.33 3.95 6.05
N CYS A 26 10.44 2.69 5.63
CA CYS A 26 11.27 1.69 6.29
C CYS A 26 12.76 1.86 5.97
N GLY A 27 13.64 1.45 6.90
CA GLY A 27 15.10 1.51 6.72
C GLY A 27 15.79 2.75 7.29
N VAL A 28 15.04 3.58 8.04
CA VAL A 28 15.57 4.70 8.83
C VAL A 28 15.61 4.35 10.32
N ALA A 29 16.48 4.99 11.10
CA ALA A 29 16.68 4.70 12.53
C ALA A 29 15.41 4.78 13.40
N CYS A 30 14.36 5.44 12.90
CA CYS A 30 13.11 5.65 13.61
C CYS A 30 12.07 4.52 13.42
N ASN A 31 12.34 3.52 12.57
CA ASN A 31 11.39 2.45 12.26
C ASN A 31 11.98 1.06 12.51
N SER A 32 11.34 0.30 13.41
CA SER A 32 11.55 -1.14 13.56
C SER A 32 10.58 -1.93 12.67
N ASP A 33 10.90 -3.19 12.39
CA ASP A 33 9.98 -4.12 11.69
C ASP A 33 8.60 -4.17 12.34
N GLU A 34 8.57 -4.14 13.67
CA GLU A 34 7.34 -4.16 14.46
C GLU A 34 6.49 -2.90 14.24
N THR A 35 7.14 -1.73 14.13
CA THR A 35 6.46 -0.46 13.84
C THR A 35 5.92 -0.44 12.41
N ILE A 36 6.66 -1.02 11.45
CA ILE A 36 6.23 -1.14 10.05
C ILE A 36 4.97 -2.02 9.95
N LEU A 37 4.97 -3.17 10.64
CA LEU A 37 3.82 -4.08 10.67
C LEU A 37 2.60 -3.45 11.35
N ALA A 38 2.81 -2.74 12.47
CA ALA A 38 1.75 -2.04 13.17
C ALA A 38 1.13 -0.93 12.29
N ASN A 39 1.96 -0.14 11.61
CA ASN A 39 1.50 0.91 10.68
C ASN A 39 0.69 0.33 9.52
N ARG A 40 1.16 -0.78 8.93
CA ARG A 40 0.42 -1.49 7.89
C ARG A 40 -0.94 -1.99 8.40
N ALA A 41 -0.97 -2.62 9.58
CA ALA A 41 -2.20 -3.11 10.17
C ALA A 41 -3.20 -1.98 10.50
N ALA A 42 -2.71 -0.83 10.97
CA ALA A 42 -3.53 0.35 11.21
C ALA A 42 -4.13 0.90 9.90
N MET A 43 -3.33 0.95 8.82
CA MET A 43 -3.79 1.40 7.51
C MET A 43 -4.93 0.55 6.95
N LEU A 44 -4.82 -0.78 7.07
CA LEU A 44 -5.84 -1.73 6.63
C LEU A 44 -7.17 -1.60 7.39
N LYS A 45 -7.17 -0.95 8.56
CA LYS A 45 -8.33 -0.78 9.45
C LYS A 45 -8.93 0.63 9.40
N LEU A 46 -8.41 1.54 8.57
CA LEU A 46 -8.98 2.88 8.47
C LEU A 46 -10.40 2.83 7.90
N SER A 47 -11.36 3.34 8.68
CA SER A 47 -12.77 3.39 8.30
C SER A 47 -13.06 4.28 7.08
N CYS A 48 -12.15 5.19 6.74
CA CYS A 48 -12.25 6.07 5.57
C CYS A 48 -11.79 5.39 4.26
N LEU A 49 -11.37 4.12 4.30
CA LEU A 49 -11.01 3.34 3.12
C LEU A 49 -11.97 2.17 2.95
N THR A 50 -12.48 2.00 1.74
CA THR A 50 -13.15 0.75 1.36
C THR A 50 -12.12 -0.36 1.11
N PRO A 51 -12.51 -1.64 1.20
CA PRO A 51 -11.61 -2.75 0.85
C PRO A 51 -11.04 -2.64 -0.57
N GLU A 52 -11.83 -2.13 -1.51
CA GLU A 52 -11.39 -1.89 -2.88
C GLU A 52 -10.33 -0.78 -2.97
N GLN A 53 -10.51 0.31 -2.23
CA GLN A 53 -9.53 1.40 -2.17
C GLN A 53 -8.20 0.94 -1.56
N VAL A 54 -8.25 0.07 -0.53
CA VAL A 54 -7.05 -0.56 0.02
C VAL A 54 -6.30 -1.36 -1.05
N GLN A 55 -7.01 -2.15 -1.86
CA GLN A 55 -6.41 -2.92 -2.95
C GLN A 55 -5.79 -2.03 -4.03
N PHE A 56 -6.45 -0.92 -4.40
CA PHE A 56 -5.89 0.05 -5.34
C PHE A 56 -4.61 0.69 -4.79
N ILE A 57 -4.64 1.24 -3.57
CA ILE A 57 -3.48 1.90 -2.96
C ILE A 57 -2.29 0.94 -2.86
N GLY A 58 -2.53 -0.32 -2.50
CA GLY A 58 -1.50 -1.36 -2.43
C GLY A 58 -0.86 -1.70 -3.78
N ARG A 59 -1.50 -1.35 -4.90
CA ARG A 59 -1.04 -1.69 -6.26
C ARG A 59 -0.66 -0.48 -7.11
N ASN A 60 -1.07 0.74 -6.76
CA ASN A 60 -0.84 1.94 -7.57
C ASN A 60 0.64 2.19 -7.87
N ALA A 61 1.56 1.79 -6.99
CA ALA A 61 2.99 1.89 -7.22
C ALA A 61 3.45 1.10 -8.47
N LEU A 62 2.75 0.02 -8.84
CA LEU A 62 3.07 -0.77 -10.03
C LEU A 62 2.90 0.03 -11.33
N ASN A 63 2.03 1.05 -11.34
CA ASN A 63 1.87 1.94 -12.48
C ASN A 63 3.10 2.86 -12.68
N LEU A 64 3.86 3.13 -11.61
CA LEU A 64 5.08 3.94 -11.64
C LEU A 64 6.32 3.11 -11.98
N PHE A 65 6.30 1.80 -11.66
CA PHE A 65 7.44 0.90 -11.81
C PHE A 65 7.10 -0.32 -12.69
N PRO A 66 6.91 -0.15 -14.01
CA PRO A 66 6.40 -1.20 -14.90
C PRO A 66 7.26 -2.47 -14.90
N ARG A 67 8.58 -2.34 -14.86
CA ARG A 67 9.50 -3.49 -14.77
C ARG A 67 9.32 -4.30 -13.48
N ALA A 68 8.99 -3.63 -12.36
CA ALA A 68 8.69 -4.33 -11.11
C ALA A 68 7.33 -5.06 -11.20
N ALA A 69 6.35 -4.44 -11.86
CA ALA A 69 5.05 -5.06 -12.13
C ALA A 69 5.19 -6.33 -13.00
N GLU A 70 6.00 -6.28 -14.06
CA GLU A 70 6.30 -7.44 -14.92
C GLU A 70 6.91 -8.60 -14.13
N ARG A 71 7.88 -8.31 -13.27
CA ARG A 71 8.51 -9.32 -12.40
C ARG A 71 7.51 -9.97 -11.45
N LEU A 72 6.62 -9.18 -10.83
CA LEU A 72 5.58 -9.71 -9.95
C LEU A 72 4.57 -10.57 -10.71
N ALA A 73 4.16 -10.15 -11.91
CA ALA A 73 3.26 -10.92 -12.76
C ALA A 73 3.90 -12.23 -13.24
N ALA A 74 5.20 -12.23 -13.54
CA ALA A 74 5.95 -13.44 -13.86
C ALA A 74 6.02 -14.39 -12.65
N ALA A 75 6.33 -13.88 -11.46
CA ALA A 75 6.38 -14.66 -10.23
C ALA A 75 5.03 -15.32 -9.88
N ASN A 76 3.93 -14.57 -9.97
CA ASN A 76 2.58 -15.10 -9.71
C ASN A 76 2.14 -16.18 -10.71
N ARG A 77 2.69 -16.21 -11.93
CA ARG A 77 2.42 -17.27 -12.92
C ARG A 77 3.28 -18.52 -12.69
N ALA A 78 4.43 -18.37 -12.05
CA ALA A 78 5.35 -19.46 -11.74
C ALA A 78 4.99 -20.23 -10.46
N VAL A 79 4.15 -19.65 -9.60
CA VAL A 79 3.60 -20.33 -8.41
C VAL A 79 2.29 -21.01 -8.81
N PRO A 80 2.15 -22.35 -8.70
CA PRO A 80 0.86 -23.00 -8.86
C PRO A 80 -0.11 -22.42 -7.84
N GLN A 81 -1.27 -21.91 -8.28
CA GLN A 81 -2.34 -21.56 -7.35
C GLN A 81 -2.76 -22.84 -6.62
N ALA A 82 -2.34 -22.97 -5.36
CA ALA A 82 -2.89 -23.99 -4.48
C ALA A 82 -4.39 -23.69 -4.30
N LEU A 83 -5.21 -24.63 -4.77
CA LEU A 83 -6.65 -24.72 -4.55
C LEU A 83 -6.98 -24.82 -3.05
#